data_AF-A0A1G6AXC6-F1
#
_entry.id   AF-A0A1G6AXC6-F1
#
_cell.length_a   1.000
_cell.length_b   1.000
_cell.length_c   1.000
_cell.angle_alpha   90.00
_cell.angle_beta   90.00
_cell.angle_gamma   90.00
#
_symmetry.space_group_name_H-M   'P 1'
#
loop_
_entity.id
_entity.type
_entity.pdbx_description
1 polymer ?
#
loop_
_entity_poly.entity_id
_entity_poly.type
_entity_poly.pdbx_seq_one_letter_code
_entity_poly.pdbx_strand_id
1 'polypeptide(L)'
;MIIGVTTHEIIVNECIAAGIDYEEMYKVIRELLIKFNDGKAFAKRMGINWLNNMSKKIPYRTKFLRIVAEPRKYSQKEKRSFAWKVACEKWYGDKSGLVLEQMKAFVEGGDILAHIIDSVYMKGKNTTKTNDAMLIELYMGRTKYFSVKKDAIVLYGLLIWKYCKRRDQEDKDKGIIDENGELID
;
A
#
# COMPACT_ATOMS: atom_id res chain seq x y z
N MET A 1 10.54 25.33 23.92
CA MET A 1 10.91 24.61 22.68
C MET A 1 10.03 23.38 22.64
N ILE A 2 8.93 23.42 21.89
CA ILE A 2 8.06 22.24 21.73
C ILE A 2 8.83 21.32 20.77
N ILE A 3 9.28 20.17 21.25
CA ILE A 3 9.87 19.14 20.40
C ILE A 3 8.73 18.66 19.49
N GLY A 4 8.74 19.11 18.24
CA GLY A 4 7.76 18.70 17.24
C GLY A 4 7.91 17.21 16.96
N VAL A 5 6.80 16.46 17.02
CA VAL A 5 6.77 15.04 16.66
C VAL A 5 7.13 14.91 15.18
N THR A 6 8.10 14.06 14.86
CA THR A 6 8.54 13.84 13.49
C THR A 6 7.52 13.04 12.67
N THR A 7 7.54 13.18 11.34
CA THR A 7 6.70 12.38 10.43
C THR A 7 6.83 10.87 10.68
N HIS A 8 8.05 10.40 10.94
CA HIS A 8 8.32 9.00 11.27
C HIS A 8 7.59 8.57 12.55
N GLU A 9 7.70 9.34 13.62
CA GLU A 9 7.04 9.05 14.90
C GLU A 9 5.51 9.03 14.77
N ILE A 10 4.93 9.95 13.98
CA ILE A 10 3.49 9.95 13.71
C ILE A 10 3.08 8.62 13.04
N ILE A 11 3.81 8.19 12.01
CA ILE A 11 3.51 6.94 11.29
C ILE A 11 3.67 5.72 12.20
N VAL A 12 4.73 5.68 13.02
CA VAL A 12 4.95 4.59 13.99
C VAL A 12 3.84 4.54 15.02
N ASN A 13 3.43 5.67 15.59
CA ASN A 13 2.34 5.75 16.57
C ASN A 13 1.02 5.26 15.98
N GLU A 14 0.75 5.59 14.72
CA GLU A 14 -0.44 5.13 14.01
C GLU A 14 -0.42 3.63 13.72
N CYS A 15 0.76 3.07 13.40
CA CYS A 15 0.93 1.62 13.31
C CYS A 15 0.66 0.94 14.66
N ILE A 16 1.19 1.48 15.75
CA ILE A 16 0.96 0.98 17.12
C ILE A 16 -0.53 1.02 17.48
N ALA A 17 -1.19 2.15 17.25
CA ALA A 17 -2.62 2.31 17.49
C ALA A 17 -3.48 1.33 16.67
N ALA A 18 -3.01 0.94 15.49
CA ALA A 18 -3.65 -0.05 14.64
C ALA A 18 -3.33 -1.52 15.02
N GLY A 19 -2.40 -1.76 15.96
CA GLY A 19 -1.91 -3.10 16.29
C GLY A 19 -1.04 -3.71 15.19
N ILE A 20 -0.34 -2.86 14.42
CA ILE A 20 0.44 -3.25 13.23
C ILE A 20 1.92 -3.00 13.51
N ASP A 21 2.75 -4.00 13.21
CA ASP A 21 4.20 -3.84 13.21
C ASP A 21 4.67 -3.04 11.98
N TYR A 22 5.42 -1.97 12.21
CA TYR A 22 5.93 -1.06 11.18
C TYR A 22 6.80 -1.80 10.14
N GLU A 23 7.68 -2.71 10.58
CA GLU A 23 8.59 -3.44 9.71
C GLU A 23 7.87 -4.48 8.85
N GLU A 24 6.90 -5.19 9.43
CA GLU A 24 6.07 -6.14 8.69
C GLU A 24 5.15 -5.43 7.69
N MET A 25 4.57 -4.28 8.06
CA MET A 25 3.82 -3.44 7.12
C MET A 25 4.69 -3.02 5.94
N TYR A 26 5.90 -2.52 6.19
CA TYR A 26 6.84 -2.17 5.14
C TYR A 26 7.10 -3.35 4.19
N LYS A 27 7.40 -4.55 4.73
CA LYS A 27 7.69 -5.75 3.92
C LYS A 27 6.50 -6.14 3.04
N VAL A 28 5.29 -6.18 3.60
CA VAL A 28 4.07 -6.57 2.88
C VAL A 28 3.78 -5.59 1.74
N ILE A 29 3.82 -4.29 2.02
CA ILE A 29 3.40 -3.26 1.06
C ILE A 29 4.45 -3.05 -0.01
N ARG A 30 5.74 -3.10 0.34
CA ARG A 30 6.81 -3.02 -0.65
C ARG A 30 6.66 -4.10 -1.72
N GLU A 31 6.40 -5.35 -1.33
CA GLU A 31 6.19 -6.43 -2.30
C GLU A 31 4.94 -6.18 -3.15
N LEU A 32 3.85 -5.68 -2.55
CA LEU A 32 2.63 -5.29 -3.27
C LEU A 32 2.93 -4.23 -4.34
N LEU A 33 3.57 -3.12 -3.96
CA LEU A 33 3.93 -2.01 -4.84
C LEU A 33 4.86 -2.45 -5.98
N ILE A 34 5.84 -3.32 -5.69
CA ILE A 34 6.72 -3.89 -6.73
C ILE A 34 5.89 -4.70 -7.73
N LYS A 35 4.98 -5.55 -7.27
CA LYS A 35 4.14 -6.37 -8.16
C LYS A 35 3.13 -5.54 -8.94
N PHE A 36 2.61 -4.46 -8.36
CA PHE A 36 1.80 -3.50 -9.08
C PHE A 36 2.56 -2.85 -10.23
N ASN A 37 3.78 -2.38 -9.98
CA ASN A 37 4.62 -1.77 -11.00
C ASN A 37 5.00 -2.77 -12.12
N ASP A 38 5.44 -3.98 -11.74
CA ASP A 38 5.79 -5.07 -12.67
C ASP A 38 4.60 -5.45 -13.56
N GLY A 39 3.43 -5.58 -12.95
CA GLY A 39 2.23 -6.01 -13.64
C GLY A 39 1.67 -4.96 -14.59
N LYS A 40 1.66 -3.68 -14.21
CA LYS A 40 1.37 -2.55 -15.13
C LYS A 40 2.31 -2.54 -16.34
N ALA A 41 3.60 -2.82 -16.14
CA ALA A 41 4.56 -2.88 -17.22
C ALA A 41 4.32 -4.06 -18.17
N PHE A 42 4.02 -5.24 -17.61
CA PHE A 42 3.67 -6.43 -18.37
C PHE A 42 2.42 -6.20 -19.23
N ALA A 43 1.36 -5.66 -18.64
CA ALA A 43 0.13 -5.28 -19.30
C ALA A 43 0.34 -4.39 -20.53
N LYS A 44 1.06 -3.28 -20.31
CA LYS A 44 1.38 -2.31 -21.35
C LYS A 44 2.15 -2.96 -22.50
N ARG A 45 3.12 -3.84 -22.19
CA ARG A 45 3.91 -4.56 -23.20
C ARG A 45 3.06 -5.54 -24.02
N MET A 46 2.09 -6.18 -23.40
CA MET A 46 1.25 -7.20 -24.05
C MET A 46 0.03 -6.61 -24.77
N GLY A 47 -0.23 -5.31 -24.63
CA GLY A 47 -1.47 -4.70 -25.15
C GLY A 47 -2.74 -5.23 -24.47
N ILE A 48 -2.61 -5.86 -23.30
CA ILE A 48 -3.72 -6.49 -22.58
C ILE A 48 -4.34 -5.46 -21.65
N ASN A 49 -5.67 -5.37 -21.65
CA ASN A 49 -6.39 -4.68 -20.58
C ASN A 49 -6.26 -5.49 -19.28
N TRP A 50 -5.23 -5.14 -18.51
CA TRP A 50 -4.82 -5.86 -17.30
C TRP A 50 -5.78 -5.68 -16.12
N LEU A 51 -6.71 -4.73 -16.23
CA LEU A 51 -7.75 -4.44 -15.24
C LEU A 51 -9.08 -5.16 -15.58
N ASN A 52 -9.02 -6.32 -16.23
CA ASN A 52 -10.19 -7.04 -16.73
C ASN A 52 -10.92 -7.90 -15.68
N ASN A 53 -10.34 -8.16 -14.51
CA ASN A 53 -11.03 -8.91 -13.46
C ASN A 53 -11.91 -8.00 -12.62
N MET A 54 -13.22 -8.07 -12.84
CA MET A 54 -14.24 -7.53 -11.91
C MET A 54 -14.54 -8.51 -10.76
N SER A 55 -13.60 -9.35 -10.35
CA SER A 55 -13.88 -10.44 -9.42
C SER A 55 -13.40 -10.17 -7.99
N LYS A 56 -14.36 -10.14 -7.06
CA LYS A 56 -14.20 -10.41 -5.62
C LYS A 56 -13.25 -9.47 -4.84
N LYS A 57 -13.56 -8.16 -4.85
CA LYS A 57 -12.92 -7.14 -3.98
C LYS A 57 -12.91 -7.53 -2.50
N ILE A 58 -13.97 -8.20 -2.04
CA ILE A 58 -14.16 -8.59 -0.64
C ILE A 58 -13.06 -9.57 -0.18
N PRO A 59 -12.91 -10.78 -0.78
CA PRO A 59 -11.84 -11.72 -0.42
C PRO A 59 -10.43 -11.13 -0.39
N TYR A 60 -10.10 -10.20 -1.30
CA TYR A 60 -8.78 -9.56 -1.29
C TYR A 60 -8.60 -8.58 -0.14
N ARG A 61 -9.63 -7.80 0.22
CA ARG A 61 -9.59 -6.91 1.39
C ARG A 61 -9.47 -7.71 2.68
N THR A 62 -10.31 -8.74 2.86
CA THR A 62 -10.27 -9.59 4.05
C THR A 62 -8.93 -10.31 4.17
N LYS A 63 -8.41 -10.87 3.06
CA LYS A 63 -7.08 -11.50 3.05
C LYS A 63 -5.95 -10.50 3.35
N PHE A 64 -6.05 -9.27 2.86
CA PHE A 64 -5.09 -8.22 3.20
C PHE A 64 -5.06 -7.96 4.71
N LEU A 65 -6.24 -7.79 5.32
CA LEU A 65 -6.37 -7.55 6.77
C LEU A 65 -5.75 -8.70 7.57
N ARG A 66 -6.00 -9.96 7.18
CA ARG A 66 -5.40 -11.13 7.83
C ARG A 66 -3.87 -11.17 7.67
N ILE A 67 -3.33 -10.88 6.48
CA ILE A 67 -1.88 -10.83 6.23
C ILE A 67 -1.20 -9.75 7.07
N VAL A 68 -1.83 -8.59 7.22
CA VAL A 68 -1.28 -7.48 8.01
C VAL A 68 -1.36 -7.77 9.51
N ALA A 69 -2.45 -8.39 9.98
CA ALA A 69 -2.63 -8.74 11.39
C ALA A 69 -1.68 -9.87 11.83
N GLU A 70 -1.48 -10.88 10.98
CA GLU A 70 -0.73 -12.09 11.32
C GLU A 70 0.32 -12.44 10.24
N PRO A 71 1.28 -11.55 9.96
CA PRO A 71 2.18 -11.70 8.82
C PRO A 71 3.04 -12.95 8.90
N ARG A 72 3.29 -13.50 10.11
CA ARG A 72 4.08 -14.72 10.31
C ARG A 72 3.36 -16.00 9.91
N LYS A 73 2.01 -15.98 9.83
CA LYS A 73 1.22 -17.14 9.37
C LYS A 73 1.29 -17.37 7.87
N TYR A 74 1.76 -16.38 7.11
CA TYR A 74 1.84 -16.43 5.65
C TYR A 74 3.29 -16.53 5.19
N SER A 75 3.58 -17.54 4.38
CA SER A 75 4.88 -17.68 3.73
C SER A 75 5.15 -16.50 2.78
N GLN A 76 6.43 -16.27 2.46
CA GLN A 76 6.80 -15.25 1.47
C GLN A 76 6.19 -15.54 0.09
N LYS A 77 6.04 -16.82 -0.27
CA LYS A 77 5.37 -17.23 -1.51
C LYS A 77 3.90 -16.81 -1.52
N GLU A 78 3.19 -16.98 -0.41
CA GLU A 78 1.79 -16.56 -0.28
C GLU A 78 1.63 -15.05 -0.31
N LYS A 79 2.50 -14.31 0.41
CA LYS A 79 2.51 -12.84 0.38
C LYS A 79 2.74 -12.31 -1.05
N ARG A 80 3.71 -12.89 -1.77
CA ARG A 80 3.99 -12.53 -3.18
C ARG A 80 2.84 -12.88 -4.13
N SER A 81 2.25 -14.06 -3.97
CA SER A 81 1.09 -14.48 -4.76
C SER A 81 -0.12 -13.57 -4.52
N PHE A 82 -0.37 -13.22 -3.26
CA PHE A 82 -1.39 -12.24 -2.89
C PHE A 82 -1.10 -10.86 -3.49
N ALA A 83 0.11 -10.35 -3.34
CA ALA A 83 0.56 -9.07 -3.89
C ALA A 83 0.33 -9.01 -5.41
N TRP A 84 0.69 -10.07 -6.14
CA TRP A 84 0.42 -10.17 -7.58
C TRP A 84 -1.08 -10.13 -7.89
N LYS A 85 -1.89 -10.92 -7.18
CA LYS A 85 -3.34 -10.95 -7.40
C LYS A 85 -3.98 -9.58 -7.17
N VAL A 86 -3.68 -8.92 -6.05
CA VAL A 86 -4.23 -7.59 -5.72
C VAL A 86 -3.75 -6.53 -6.70
N ALA A 87 -2.49 -6.59 -7.10
CA ALA A 87 -1.93 -5.67 -8.07
C ALA A 87 -2.71 -5.66 -9.40
N CYS A 88 -3.17 -6.82 -9.86
CA CYS A 88 -3.97 -6.95 -11.09
C CYS A 88 -5.42 -6.43 -10.95
N GLU A 89 -5.88 -6.06 -9.76
CA GLU A 89 -7.26 -5.65 -9.54
C GLU A 89 -7.49 -4.17 -9.87
N LYS A 90 -8.55 -3.87 -10.65
CA LYS A 90 -8.94 -2.49 -11.01
C LYS A 90 -9.11 -1.59 -9.79
N TRP A 91 -9.77 -2.09 -8.76
CA TRP A 91 -10.06 -1.30 -7.57
C TRP A 91 -8.78 -0.87 -6.84
N TYR A 92 -7.72 -1.66 -6.90
CA TYR A 92 -6.47 -1.32 -6.22
C TYR A 92 -5.85 -0.07 -6.85
N GLY A 93 -5.76 -0.03 -8.19
CA GLY A 93 -5.29 1.15 -8.92
C GLY A 93 -6.15 2.40 -8.69
N ASP A 94 -7.49 2.26 -8.72
CA ASP A 94 -8.41 3.36 -8.44
C ASP A 94 -8.24 3.91 -7.01
N LYS A 95 -7.99 3.02 -6.03
CA LYS A 95 -7.80 3.41 -4.62
C LYS A 95 -6.42 3.96 -4.33
N SER A 96 -5.39 3.53 -5.06
CA SER A 96 -4.04 4.08 -4.95
C SER A 96 -4.03 5.59 -5.13
N GLY A 97 -4.74 6.14 -6.13
CA GLY A 97 -4.82 7.59 -6.34
C GLY A 97 -5.42 8.33 -5.14
N LEU A 98 -6.52 7.82 -4.58
CA LEU A 98 -7.15 8.40 -3.38
C LEU A 98 -6.24 8.33 -2.15
N VAL A 99 -5.49 7.23 -2.00
CA VAL A 99 -4.54 7.09 -0.89
C VAL A 99 -3.39 8.08 -1.02
N LEU A 100 -2.89 8.36 -2.23
CA LEU A 100 -1.86 9.38 -2.43
C LEU A 100 -2.34 10.78 -2.00
N GLU A 101 -3.60 11.14 -2.28
CA GLU A 101 -4.16 12.40 -1.79
C GLU A 101 -4.32 12.41 -0.26
N GLN A 102 -4.71 11.29 0.34
CA GLN A 102 -4.76 11.17 1.80
C GLN A 102 -3.38 11.29 2.44
N MET A 103 -2.33 10.74 1.84
CA MET A 103 -0.95 10.88 2.33
C MET A 103 -0.53 12.36 2.40
N LYS A 104 -0.85 13.16 1.38
CA LYS A 104 -0.55 14.60 1.34
C LYS A 104 -1.16 15.36 2.52
N ALA A 105 -2.35 14.97 2.94
CA ALA A 105 -3.08 15.61 4.03
C ALA A 105 -2.77 15.02 5.42
N PHE A 106 -2.04 13.89 5.50
CA PHE A 106 -1.90 13.13 6.75
C PHE A 106 -0.85 13.74 7.70
N VAL A 107 0.26 14.21 7.16
CA VAL A 107 1.45 14.66 7.90
C VAL A 107 2.16 15.77 7.15
N GLU A 108 2.94 16.59 7.86
CA GLU A 108 3.89 17.51 7.24
C GLU A 108 4.90 16.72 6.37
N GLY A 109 5.13 17.19 5.15
CA GLY A 109 5.93 16.48 4.14
C GLY A 109 5.22 15.27 3.50
N GLY A 110 3.90 15.10 3.75
CA GLY A 110 3.10 14.02 3.16
C GLY A 110 3.06 14.05 1.63
N ASP A 111 3.24 15.22 1.03
CA ASP A 111 3.41 15.43 -0.41
C ASP A 111 4.69 14.77 -0.96
N ILE A 112 5.81 14.89 -0.23
CA ILE A 112 7.06 14.20 -0.57
C ILE A 112 6.86 12.68 -0.50
N LEU A 113 6.18 12.19 0.55
CA LEU A 113 5.89 10.76 0.70
C LEU A 113 5.03 10.24 -0.46
N ALA A 114 3.94 10.95 -0.79
CA ALA A 114 3.07 10.61 -1.91
C ALA A 114 3.83 10.62 -3.25
N HIS A 115 4.68 11.64 -3.47
CA HIS A 115 5.48 11.76 -4.68
C HIS A 115 6.45 10.60 -4.86
N ILE A 116 7.08 10.12 -3.78
CA ILE A 116 7.94 8.93 -3.82
C ILE A 116 7.14 7.70 -4.26
N ILE A 117 5.94 7.48 -3.71
CA ILE A 117 5.12 6.32 -4.08
C ILE A 117 4.68 6.42 -5.55
N ASP A 118 4.15 7.56 -5.96
CA ASP A 118 3.68 7.79 -7.33
C ASP A 118 4.82 7.57 -8.34
N SER A 119 5.95 8.25 -8.11
CA SER A 119 7.06 8.27 -9.06
C SER A 119 7.85 6.96 -9.11
N VAL A 120 7.90 6.18 -8.03
CA VAL A 120 8.68 4.92 -8.01
C VAL A 120 7.82 3.70 -8.35
N TYR A 121 6.51 3.74 -8.09
CA TYR A 121 5.67 2.54 -8.17
C TYR A 121 4.42 2.68 -9.06
N MET A 122 3.81 3.85 -9.19
CA MET A 122 2.47 3.97 -9.79
C MET A 122 2.49 4.24 -11.30
N LYS A 123 3.54 4.90 -11.81
CA LYS A 123 3.63 5.32 -13.22
C LYS A 123 3.83 4.16 -14.20
N GLY A 124 4.32 3.00 -13.75
CA GLY A 124 4.70 1.84 -14.57
C GLY A 124 6.20 1.81 -14.91
N LYS A 125 6.80 0.62 -15.05
CA LYS A 125 8.27 0.41 -15.04
C LYS A 125 9.12 1.28 -15.98
N ASN A 126 8.56 1.76 -17.10
CA ASN A 126 9.28 2.60 -18.07
C ASN A 126 9.11 4.11 -17.85
N THR A 127 8.28 4.49 -16.88
CA THR A 127 7.97 5.88 -16.50
C THR A 127 8.22 6.10 -15.00
N THR A 128 8.51 5.04 -14.24
CA THR A 128 8.94 5.14 -12.85
C THR A 128 10.38 5.59 -12.76
N LYS A 129 10.64 6.52 -11.84
CA LYS A 129 11.98 7.03 -11.53
C LYS A 129 12.77 5.98 -10.74
N THR A 130 14.08 5.93 -10.98
CA THR A 130 14.99 5.16 -10.14
C THR A 130 15.15 5.83 -8.78
N ASN A 131 15.62 5.08 -7.78
CA ASN A 131 15.91 5.67 -6.47
C ASN A 131 16.95 6.80 -6.57
N ASP A 132 17.96 6.64 -7.42
CA ASP A 132 19.02 7.64 -7.62
C ASP A 132 18.47 8.92 -8.28
N ALA A 133 17.54 8.81 -9.23
CA ALA A 133 16.88 9.97 -9.79
C ALA A 133 16.04 10.71 -8.74
N MET A 134 15.32 9.98 -7.88
CA MET A 134 14.54 10.57 -6.79
C MET A 134 15.41 11.26 -5.72
N LEU A 135 16.59 10.68 -5.42
CA LEU A 135 17.57 11.27 -4.50
C LEU A 135 18.00 12.67 -4.93
N ILE A 136 18.34 12.80 -6.22
CA ILE A 136 18.76 14.05 -6.84
C ILE A 136 17.61 15.06 -6.85
N GLU A 137 16.43 14.64 -7.28
CA GLU A 137 15.25 15.50 -7.40
C GLU A 137 14.77 16.07 -6.06
N LEU A 138 14.80 15.25 -5.00
CA LEU A 138 14.37 15.66 -3.67
C LEU A 138 15.49 16.33 -2.87
N TYR A 139 16.69 16.48 -3.44
CA TYR A 139 17.88 16.99 -2.77
C TYR A 139 18.15 16.27 -1.43
N MET A 140 18.01 14.95 -1.41
CA MET A 140 18.18 14.14 -0.21
C MET A 140 19.44 13.27 -0.28
N GLY A 141 20.15 13.18 0.85
CA GLY A 141 21.19 12.17 1.03
C GLY A 141 20.62 10.75 1.02
N ARG A 142 21.45 9.78 0.60
CA ARG A 142 21.06 8.36 0.44
C ARG A 142 20.31 7.80 1.63
N THR A 143 20.89 7.93 2.83
CA THR A 143 20.30 7.41 4.08
C THR A 143 18.95 8.04 4.38
N LYS A 144 18.84 9.37 4.27
CA LYS A 144 17.59 10.11 4.52
C LYS A 144 16.48 9.65 3.58
N TYR A 145 16.76 9.58 2.28
CA TYR A 145 15.78 9.14 1.30
C TYR A 145 15.29 7.72 1.54
N PHE A 146 16.17 6.75 1.85
CA PHE A 146 15.71 5.39 2.10
C PHE A 146 14.86 5.29 3.36
N SER A 147 15.13 6.12 4.38
CA SER A 147 14.26 6.26 5.55
C SER A 147 12.90 6.84 5.17
N VAL A 148 12.88 7.99 4.50
CA VAL A 148 11.64 8.67 4.07
C VAL A 148 10.82 7.80 3.11
N LYS A 149 11.48 7.06 2.22
CA LYS A 149 10.82 6.10 1.34
C LYS A 149 10.17 4.96 2.11
N LYS A 150 10.81 4.49 3.18
CA LYS A 150 10.24 3.45 4.05
C LYS A 150 8.97 3.97 4.72
N ASP A 151 9.03 5.18 5.27
CA ASP A 151 7.87 5.87 5.84
C ASP A 151 6.73 6.04 4.82
N ALA A 152 7.06 6.44 3.59
CA ALA A 152 6.09 6.57 2.50
C ALA A 152 5.37 5.24 2.21
N ILE A 153 6.11 4.13 2.18
CA ILE A 153 5.56 2.79 1.93
C ILE A 153 4.67 2.35 3.10
N VAL A 154 5.09 2.59 4.34
CA VAL A 154 4.31 2.22 5.52
C VAL A 154 3.03 3.05 5.62
N LEU A 155 3.11 4.37 5.44
CA LEU A 155 1.94 5.24 5.47
C LEU A 155 0.93 4.88 4.38
N TYR A 156 1.41 4.64 3.16
CA TYR A 156 0.56 4.15 2.08
C TYR A 156 -0.16 2.84 2.47
N GLY A 157 0.58 1.92 3.07
CA GLY A 157 0.06 0.65 3.60
C GLY A 157 -1.01 0.79 4.65
N LEU A 158 -0.75 1.64 5.63
CA LEU A 158 -1.65 1.95 6.73
C LEU A 158 -2.97 2.55 6.21
N LEU A 159 -2.91 3.47 5.25
CA LEU A 159 -4.10 4.08 4.65
C LEU A 159 -4.92 3.07 3.83
N ILE A 160 -4.26 2.18 3.08
CA ILE A 160 -4.93 1.04 2.42
C ILE A 160 -5.57 0.12 3.47
N TRP A 161 -4.90 -0.15 4.60
CA TRP A 161 -5.44 -0.97 5.68
C TRP A 161 -6.66 -0.32 6.33
N LYS A 162 -6.62 0.98 6.64
CA LYS A 162 -7.76 1.73 7.17
C LYS A 162 -8.95 1.66 6.23
N TYR A 163 -8.71 1.81 4.92
CA TYR A 163 -9.74 1.63 3.90
C TYR A 163 -10.33 0.21 3.92
N CYS A 164 -9.47 -0.83 3.89
CA CYS A 164 -9.91 -2.22 3.91
C CYS A 164 -10.72 -2.53 5.15
N LYS A 165 -10.27 -2.11 6.34
CA LYS A 165 -10.93 -2.36 7.63
C LYS A 165 -12.30 -1.71 7.70
N ARG A 166 -12.41 -0.43 7.33
CA ARG A 166 -13.71 0.27 7.28
C ARG A 166 -14.69 -0.45 6.35
N ARG A 167 -14.21 -0.82 5.15
CA ARG A 167 -15.05 -1.47 4.15
C ARG A 167 -15.43 -2.90 4.52
N ASP A 168 -14.57 -3.63 5.22
CA ASP A 168 -14.88 -4.95 5.77
C ASP A 168 -15.99 -4.85 6.83
N GLN A 169 -15.89 -3.89 7.76
CA GLN A 169 -16.95 -3.64 8.74
C GLN A 169 -18.28 -3.25 8.06
N GLU A 170 -18.27 -2.34 7.09
CA GLU A 170 -19.49 -1.96 6.35
C GLU A 170 -20.14 -3.15 5.62
N ASP A 171 -19.36 -4.13 5.19
CA ASP A 171 -19.88 -5.32 4.51
C ASP A 171 -20.43 -6.33 5.54
N LYS A 172 -19.84 -6.43 6.74
CA LYS A 172 -20.37 -7.19 7.89
C LYS A 172 -21.70 -6.62 8.38
N ASP A 173 -21.76 -5.31 8.58
CA ASP A 173 -22.97 -4.61 9.05
C ASP A 173 -24.16 -4.79 8.08
N LYS A 174 -23.86 -5.03 6.79
CA LYS A 174 -24.87 -5.30 5.75
C LYS A 174 -25.23 -6.78 5.60
N GLY A 175 -24.59 -7.67 6.37
CA GLY A 175 -24.77 -9.11 6.24
C GLY A 175 -24.25 -9.68 4.92
N ILE A 176 -23.30 -9.01 4.25
CA ILE A 176 -22.67 -9.52 3.01
C ILE A 176 -21.59 -10.56 3.35
N ILE A 177 -20.91 -10.35 4.47
CA ILE A 177 -19.90 -11.26 5.00
C ILE A 177 -20.14 -11.55 6.48
N ASP A 178 -19.71 -12.73 6.94
CA ASP A 178 -19.78 -13.15 8.33
C ASP A 178 -18.69 -12.48 9.19
N GLU A 179 -18.64 -12.84 10.48
CA GLU A 179 -17.63 -12.31 11.39
C GLU A 179 -16.19 -12.69 11.03
N ASN A 180 -16.02 -13.76 10.26
CA ASN A 180 -14.73 -14.21 9.76
C ASN A 180 -14.35 -13.50 8.45
N GLY A 181 -15.28 -12.78 7.81
CA GLY A 181 -15.10 -12.15 6.51
C GLY A 181 -15.31 -13.11 5.33
N GLU A 182 -16.07 -14.18 5.53
CA GLU A 182 -16.54 -15.12 4.51
C GLU A 182 -17.89 -14.66 3.96
N LEU A 183 -18.13 -14.86 2.67
CA LEU A 183 -19.39 -14.45 2.04
C LEU A 183 -20.55 -15.26 2.60
N ILE A 184 -21.62 -14.59 2.97
CA ILE A 184 -22.88 -15.22 3.36
C ILE A 184 -23.67 -15.46 2.07
N ASP A 185 -24.06 -16.73 1.83
CA ASP A 185 -24.90 -17.15 0.69
C ASP A 185 -26.35 -16.69 0.84
#